data_AF-A0A6P0V6J2-F1
#
_entry.id   AF-A0A6P0V6J2-F1
#
_cell.length_a   1.000
_cell.length_b   1.000
_cell.length_c   1.000
_cell.angle_alpha   90.00
_cell.angle_beta   90.00
_cell.angle_gamma   90.00
#
_symmetry.space_group_name_H-M   'P 1'
#
loop_
_entity.id
_entity.type
_entity.pdbx_description
1 polymer ?
#
loop_
_entity_poly.entity_id
_entity_poly.type
_entity_poly.pdbx_seq_one_letter_code
_entity_poly.pdbx_strand_id
1 'polypeptide(L)'
;MNISLELPSELENELSTEASQLRLPLTEYILRILSLRSSLHNPPKTGAELVAYWESTGVINSRLDITDSQEYARQLRHEAETRKQA
;
A
#
# COMPACT_ATOMS: atom_id res chain seq x y z
N MET A 1 15.09 -11.33 -10.27
CA MET A 1 15.24 -10.09 -9.47
C MET A 1 15.27 -10.52 -8.01
N ASN A 2 16.27 -10.08 -7.23
CA ASN A 2 16.36 -10.44 -5.82
C ASN A 2 15.92 -9.24 -4.96
N ILE A 3 15.10 -9.48 -3.95
CA ILE A 3 14.63 -8.46 -3.01
C ILE A 3 14.92 -9.02 -1.61
N SER A 4 15.68 -8.28 -0.81
CA SER A 4 15.88 -8.61 0.60
C SER A 4 14.85 -7.85 1.43
N LEU A 5 14.09 -8.55 2.26
CA LEU A 5 13.21 -7.95 3.26
C LEU A 5 13.83 -8.19 4.63
N GLU A 6 14.09 -7.11 5.37
CA GLU A 6 14.38 -7.22 6.80
C GLU A 6 13.06 -7.14 7.57
N LEU A 7 12.78 -8.20 8.34
CA LEU A 7 11.57 -8.32 9.14
C LEU A 7 11.94 -8.31 10.63
N PRO A 8 11.09 -7.74 11.50
CA PRO A 8 11.20 -7.97 12.93
C PRO A 8 11.14 -9.47 13.25
N SER A 9 11.91 -9.90 14.24
CA SER A 9 12.04 -11.33 14.60
C SER A 9 10.69 -11.97 14.96
N GLU A 10 9.81 -11.20 15.60
CA GLU A 10 8.45 -11.64 15.95
C GLU A 10 7.63 -11.98 14.71
N LEU A 11 7.66 -11.12 13.70
CA LEU A 11 6.92 -11.31 12.45
C LEU A 11 7.48 -12.48 11.62
N GLU A 12 8.80 -12.64 11.58
CA GLU A 12 9.42 -13.79 10.92
C GLU A 12 8.98 -15.12 11.55
N ASN A 13 8.88 -15.16 12.88
CA ASN A 13 8.43 -16.34 13.63
C ASN A 13 6.95 -16.65 13.38
N GLU A 14 6.09 -15.63 13.35
CA GLU A 14 4.67 -15.79 13.00
C GLU A 14 4.52 -16.38 11.59
N LEU A 15 5.17 -15.79 10.59
CA LEU A 15 5.13 -16.25 9.21
C LEU A 15 5.67 -17.68 9.06
N SER A 16 6.73 -18.03 9.79
CA SER A 16 7.31 -19.38 9.82
C SER A 16 6.36 -20.40 10.43
N THR A 17 5.63 -20.00 11.47
CA THR A 17 4.63 -20.84 12.14
C THR A 17 3.46 -21.11 11.21
N GLU A 18 2.93 -20.07 10.56
CA GLU A 18 1.84 -20.20 9.59
C GLU A 18 2.23 -21.07 8.39
N ALA A 19 3.44 -20.89 7.85
CA ALA A 19 3.97 -21.73 6.78
C ALA A 19 4.03 -23.21 7.19
N SER A 20 4.50 -23.47 8.41
CA SER A 20 4.61 -24.84 8.96
C SER A 20 3.25 -25.51 9.13
N GLN A 21 2.23 -24.77 9.60
CA GLN A 21 0.87 -25.28 9.71
C GLN A 21 0.29 -25.68 8.35
N LEU A 22 0.64 -24.94 7.30
CA LEU A 22 0.25 -25.22 5.91
C LEU A 22 1.16 -26.26 5.23
N ARG A 23 2.20 -26.76 5.92
CA ARG A 23 3.24 -27.66 5.37
C ARG A 23 3.93 -27.09 4.15
N LEU A 24 4.15 -25.77 4.14
CA LEU A 24 4.83 -25.05 3.08
C LEU A 24 6.20 -24.55 3.57
N PRO A 25 7.21 -24.49 2.69
CA PRO A 25 8.41 -23.70 2.95
C PRO A 25 8.07 -22.23 3.17
N LEU A 26 8.77 -21.56 4.09
CA LEU A 26 8.57 -20.12 4.37
C LEU A 26 8.64 -19.29 3.09
N THR A 27 9.61 -19.55 2.21
CA THR A 27 9.78 -18.84 0.95
C THR A 27 8.55 -18.96 0.04
N GLU A 28 7.94 -20.15 -0.04
CA GLU A 28 6.72 -20.34 -0.83
C GLU A 28 5.52 -19.65 -0.19
N TYR A 29 5.45 -19.67 1.14
CA TYR A 29 4.40 -18.97 1.89
C TYR A 29 4.49 -17.45 1.70
N ILE A 30 5.69 -16.87 1.80
CA ILE A 30 5.96 -15.45 1.51
C ILE A 30 5.54 -15.10 0.09
N LEU A 31 5.93 -15.90 -0.91
CA LEU A 31 5.52 -15.67 -2.30
C LEU A 31 4.00 -15.73 -2.46
N ARG A 32 3.34 -16.65 -1.76
CA ARG A 32 1.87 -16.76 -1.75
C ARG A 32 1.23 -15.49 -1.18
N ILE A 33 1.70 -14.98 -0.04
CA ILE A 33 1.23 -13.71 0.54
C ILE A 33 1.45 -12.54 -0.45
N LEU A 34 2.65 -12.46 -1.03
CA LEU A 34 3.00 -11.41 -1.99
C LEU A 34 2.18 -11.51 -3.28
N SER A 35 1.78 -12.72 -3.69
CA SER A 35 0.89 -12.96 -4.84
C SER A 35 -0.58 -12.68 -4.52
N LEU A 36 -0.97 -12.84 -3.26
CA LEU A 36 -2.30 -12.54 -2.72
C LEU A 36 -2.56 -11.05 -2.61
N ARG A 37 -1.79 -10.18 -3.29
CA ARG A 37 -2.09 -8.75 -3.41
C ARG A 37 -3.58 -8.64 -3.69
N SER A 38 -4.29 -8.09 -2.72
CA SER A 38 -5.71 -7.84 -2.80
C SER A 38 -5.89 -6.80 -3.91
N SER A 39 -6.16 -7.28 -5.13
CA SER A 39 -7.11 -6.55 -5.95
C SER A 39 -8.32 -6.36 -5.05
N LEU A 40 -8.72 -5.10 -4.84
CA LEU A 40 -9.85 -4.78 -3.96
C LEU A 40 -11.00 -5.69 -4.33
N HIS A 41 -11.33 -6.63 -3.45
CA HIS A 41 -12.37 -7.60 -3.73
C HIS A 41 -13.67 -6.80 -3.66
N ASN A 42 -14.19 -6.43 -4.83
CA ASN A 42 -15.21 -5.39 -5.02
C ASN A 42 -14.65 -3.97 -4.74
N PRO A 43 -13.93 -3.36 -5.71
CA PRO A 43 -13.45 -2.00 -5.55
C PRO A 43 -14.64 -1.04 -5.39
N PRO A 44 -14.46 0.08 -4.66
CA PRO A 44 -15.49 1.09 -4.53
C PRO A 44 -15.93 1.56 -5.93
N LYS A 45 -17.24 1.51 -6.18
CA LYS A 45 -17.85 1.82 -7.48
C LYS A 45 -18.30 3.27 -7.57
N THR A 46 -18.45 3.91 -6.41
CA THR A 46 -18.89 5.29 -6.28
C THR A 46 -17.87 6.11 -5.50
N GLY A 47 -17.91 7.44 -5.67
CA GLY A 47 -17.03 8.34 -4.91
C GLY A 47 -17.23 8.21 -3.39
N ALA A 48 -18.46 8.00 -2.94
CA ALA A 48 -18.77 7.83 -1.52
C ALA A 48 -18.16 6.54 -0.95
N GLU A 49 -18.26 5.42 -1.68
CA GLU A 49 -17.61 4.16 -1.29
C GLU A 49 -16.09 4.30 -1.25
N LEU A 50 -15.50 5.07 -2.17
CA LEU A 50 -14.06 5.30 -2.21
C LEU A 50 -13.58 6.08 -0.99
N VAL A 51 -14.30 7.13 -0.60
CA VAL A 51 -14.00 7.92 0.59
C VAL A 51 -14.12 7.06 1.86
N ALA A 52 -15.19 6.27 1.99
CA ALA A 52 -15.37 5.36 3.11
C ALA A 52 -14.26 4.29 3.21
N TYR A 53 -13.80 3.79 2.06
CA TYR A 53 -12.66 2.87 2.01
C TYR A 53 -11.36 3.55 2.48
N TRP A 54 -11.06 4.78 2.01
CA TRP A 54 -9.89 5.53 2.45
C TRP A 54 -9.92 5.88 3.94
N GLU A 55 -11.10 6.15 4.49
CA GLU A 55 -11.26 6.37 5.93
C GLU A 55 -10.97 5.09 6.73
N SER A 56 -11.58 3.96 6.36
CA SER A 56 -11.39 2.69 7.08
C SER A 56 -9.96 2.14 7.01
N THR A 57 -9.21 2.50 5.96
CA THR A 57 -7.78 2.15 5.80
C THR A 57 -6.82 3.21 6.35
N GLY A 58 -7.33 4.29 6.95
CA GLY A 58 -6.51 5.32 7.61
C GLY A 58 -5.74 6.23 6.63
N VAL A 59 -6.15 6.29 5.36
CA VAL A 59 -5.53 7.15 4.34
C VAL A 59 -5.93 8.61 4.54
N ILE A 60 -7.17 8.87 4.96
CA ILE A 60 -7.64 10.23 5.25
C ILE A 60 -6.83 10.79 6.44
N ASN A 61 -6.32 12.02 6.28
CA ASN A 61 -5.44 12.73 7.23
C ASN A 61 -4.02 12.15 7.42
N SER A 62 -3.59 11.20 6.58
CA SER A 62 -2.23 10.64 6.65
C SER A 62 -1.12 11.64 6.25
N ARG A 63 -1.44 12.66 5.45
CA ARG A 63 -0.51 13.68 4.96
C ARG A 63 -0.66 14.99 5.74
N LEU A 64 -0.08 15.02 6.93
CA LEU A 64 -0.08 16.19 7.82
C LEU A 64 0.80 17.35 7.30
N ASP A 65 1.71 17.06 6.37
CA ASP A 65 2.58 18.02 5.70
C ASP A 65 1.83 18.91 4.69
N ILE A 66 0.64 18.49 4.26
CA ILE A 66 -0.19 19.25 3.32
C ILE A 66 -1.34 19.90 4.10
N THR A 67 -1.19 21.17 4.43
CA THR A 67 -2.21 21.94 5.19
C THR A 67 -3.41 22.33 4.33
N ASP A 68 -3.18 22.79 3.10
CA ASP A 68 -4.22 23.06 2.10
C ASP A 68 -4.01 22.16 0.88
N SER A 69 -4.85 21.13 0.76
CA SER A 69 -4.77 20.17 -0.33
C SER A 69 -5.08 20.77 -1.70
N GLN A 70 -5.88 21.84 -1.77
CA GLN A 70 -6.21 22.50 -3.02
C GLN A 70 -5.07 23.38 -3.49
N GLU A 71 -4.44 24.16 -2.61
CA GLU A 71 -3.27 24.97 -2.93
C GLU A 71 -2.11 24.07 -3.40
N TYR A 72 -1.84 22.99 -2.67
CA TYR A 72 -0.83 22.00 -3.04
C TYR A 72 -1.11 21.38 -4.42
N ALA A 73 -2.37 21.05 -4.71
CA ALA A 73 -2.76 20.53 -6.02
C ALA A 73 -2.66 21.57 -7.16
N ARG A 74 -2.80 22.87 -6.87
CA ARG A 74 -2.55 23.95 -7.85
C ARG A 74 -1.06 24.07 -8.14
N GLN A 75 -0.22 24.06 -7.10
CA GLN A 75 1.23 24.10 -7.24
C GLN A 75 1.73 22.92 -8.09
N LEU A 76 1.28 21.70 -7.79
CA LEU A 76 1.67 20.49 -8.53
C LEU A 76 1.34 20.58 -10.03
N ARG A 77 0.18 21.16 -10.37
CA ARG A 77 -0.21 21.39 -11.77
C ARG A 77 0.69 22.42 -12.44
N HIS A 78 0.96 23.53 -11.77
CA HIS A 78 1.85 24.56 -12.30
C HIS A 78 3.27 24.03 -12.57
N GLU A 79 3.82 23.24 -11.65
CA GLU A 79 5.12 22.59 -11.82
C GLU A 79 5.13 21.59 -12.98
N ALA A 80 4.03 20.86 -13.19
CA ALA A 80 3.92 19.93 -14.31
C ALA A 80 3.82 20.65 -15.66
N GLU A 81 3.07 21.76 -15.72
CA GLU A 81 2.90 22.59 -16.93
C GLU A 81 4.18 23.34 -17.31
N THR A 82 4.96 23.79 -16.32
CA THR A 82 6.21 24.55 -16.54
C THR A 82 7.45 23.67 -16.64
N ARG A 83 7.30 22.35 -16.49
CA ARG A 83 8.39 21.39 -16.70
C ARG A 83 8.88 21.50 -18.14
N LYS A 84 10.05 22.11 -18.34
CA LYS A 84 10.77 22.02 -19.63
C LYS A 84 10.96 20.54 -19.93
N GLN A 85 10.43 20.09 -21.07
CA GLN A 85 10.79 18.79 -21.62
C GLN A 85 12.30 18.80 -21.83
N ALA A 86 12.99 17.87 -21.14
CA ALA A 86 14.42 17.63 -21.31
C ALA A 86 14.68 16.86 -22.61
#